data_AF-A0A060XTI2-F1
#
_entry.id   AF-A0A060XTI2-F1
#
_cell.length_a   1.000
_cell.length_b   1.000
_cell.length_c   1.000
_cell.angle_alpha   90.00
_cell.angle_beta   90.00
_cell.angle_gamma   90.00
#
_symmetry.space_group_name_H-M   'P 1'
#
loop_
_entity.id
_entity.type
_entity.pdbx_description
1 polymer ?
#
loop_
_entity_poly.entity_id
_entity_poly.type
_entity_poly.pdbx_seq_one_letter_code
_entity_poly.pdbx_strand_id
1 'polypeptide(L)'
;MYKLSKTISRLRIKCNNEGCSATFPLSEEFLHSSSCQFQRVPCPHQGCGSLVPRSALEVHSQHCQHWSQLCPMGCGTLLTQATQPQHNCFRWLRQHVEAQRQSHRAIASALRRKMGRMQTAMTHVRRQVALICESLEVMGEEEAEGEEGGEVYEGYGEGETTGESNTSSSSSSS
;
A
#
# COMPACT_ATOMS: atom_id res chain seq x y z
N MET A 1 -38.02 50.36 5.54
CA MET A 1 -36.90 49.43 5.79
C MET A 1 -35.88 49.38 4.64
N TYR A 2 -36.27 49.01 3.41
CA TYR A 2 -35.34 48.82 2.27
C TYR A 2 -34.42 50.02 1.94
N LYS A 3 -34.95 51.26 1.96
CA LYS A 3 -34.17 52.48 1.66
C LYS A 3 -33.03 52.72 2.67
N LEU A 4 -33.24 52.38 3.94
CA LEU A 4 -32.25 52.55 5.00
C LEU A 4 -31.14 51.50 4.90
N SER A 5 -31.50 50.22 4.70
CA SER A 5 -30.51 49.16 4.45
C SER A 5 -29.62 49.49 3.25
N LYS A 6 -30.21 49.95 2.13
CA LYS A 6 -29.45 50.32 0.93
C LYS A 6 -28.48 51.49 1.16
N THR A 7 -28.82 52.44 2.02
CA THR A 7 -27.94 53.58 2.35
C THR A 7 -26.82 53.15 3.29
N ILE A 8 -27.12 52.36 4.31
CA ILE A 8 -26.14 51.77 5.23
C ILE A 8 -25.10 50.93 4.46
N SER A 9 -25.53 50.08 3.52
CA SER A 9 -24.61 49.25 2.72
C SER A 9 -23.61 50.05 1.89
N ARG A 10 -23.92 51.29 1.51
CA ARG A 10 -23.01 52.16 0.74
C ARG A 10 -22.07 52.99 1.60
N LEU A 11 -22.22 52.96 2.93
CA LEU A 11 -21.33 53.67 3.84
C LEU A 11 -19.91 53.15 3.66
N ARG A 12 -18.96 54.07 3.51
CA ARG A 12 -17.55 53.73 3.39
C ARG A 12 -16.99 53.46 4.78
N ILE A 13 -16.42 52.28 4.97
CA ILE A 13 -15.78 51.84 6.21
C ILE A 13 -14.31 51.58 5.95
N LYS A 14 -13.49 51.74 7.00
CA LYS A 14 -12.05 51.41 6.98
C LYS A 14 -11.86 49.97 7.42
N CYS A 15 -10.88 49.29 6.83
CA CYS A 15 -10.46 47.98 7.32
C CYS A 15 -9.98 48.05 8.78
N ASN A 16 -10.36 47.07 9.60
CA ASN A 16 -9.99 47.00 11.00
C ASN A 16 -8.64 46.29 11.25
N ASN A 17 -8.03 45.71 10.21
CA ASN A 17 -6.74 45.02 10.33
C ASN A 17 -5.59 46.04 10.41
N GLU A 18 -4.69 45.84 11.36
CA GLU A 18 -3.48 46.65 11.52
C GLU A 18 -2.64 46.68 10.24
N GLY A 19 -2.25 47.87 9.79
CA GLY A 19 -1.48 48.07 8.56
C GLY A 19 -2.32 48.16 7.28
N CYS A 20 -3.62 47.83 7.32
CA CYS A 20 -4.49 48.02 6.16
C CYS A 20 -5.09 49.43 6.14
N SER A 21 -4.84 50.18 5.05
CA SER A 21 -5.41 51.51 4.82
C SER A 21 -6.66 51.51 3.93
N ALA A 22 -7.14 50.33 3.51
CA ALA A 22 -8.26 50.20 2.60
C ALA A 22 -9.55 50.80 3.19
N THR A 23 -10.30 51.48 2.34
CA THR A 23 -11.63 52.01 2.63
C THR A 23 -12.59 51.59 1.53
N PHE A 24 -13.71 50.96 1.88
CA PHE A 24 -14.64 50.32 0.93
C PHE A 24 -16.09 50.40 1.45
N PRO A 25 -17.12 50.21 0.60
CA PRO A 25 -18.51 50.15 1.03
C PRO A 25 -18.74 49.00 2.01
N LEU A 26 -19.58 49.19 3.03
CA LEU A 26 -19.93 48.15 4.00
C LEU A 26 -20.42 46.84 3.32
N SER A 27 -21.10 46.93 2.18
CA SER A 27 -21.50 45.75 1.40
C SER A 27 -20.34 44.85 0.93
N GLU A 28 -19.13 45.38 0.83
CA GLU A 28 -17.93 44.68 0.34
C GLU A 28 -17.02 44.18 1.47
N GLU A 29 -17.43 44.33 2.73
CA GLU A 29 -16.63 43.94 3.90
C GLU A 29 -16.14 42.50 3.83
N PHE A 30 -17.03 41.56 3.52
CA PHE A 30 -16.68 40.16 3.41
C PHE A 30 -15.68 39.91 2.27
N LEU A 31 -15.88 40.57 1.11
CA LEU A 31 -14.99 40.43 -0.04
C LEU A 31 -13.58 40.91 0.31
N HIS A 32 -13.46 42.08 0.96
CA HIS A 32 -12.18 42.59 1.42
C HIS A 32 -11.56 41.68 2.48
N SER A 33 -12.32 41.30 3.52
CA SER A 33 -11.82 40.46 4.60
C SER A 33 -11.30 39.12 4.08
N SER A 34 -11.94 38.52 3.08
CA SER A 34 -11.51 37.23 2.51
C SER A 34 -10.17 37.29 1.77
N SER A 35 -9.70 38.48 1.38
CA SER A 35 -8.50 38.70 0.56
C SER A 35 -7.50 39.68 1.17
N CYS A 36 -7.80 40.26 2.34
CA CYS A 36 -6.96 41.25 3.00
C CYS A 36 -5.59 40.66 3.36
N GLN A 37 -4.53 41.24 2.81
CA GLN A 37 -3.15 40.80 3.04
C GLN A 37 -2.68 40.99 4.49
N PHE A 38 -3.30 41.93 5.21
CA PHE A 38 -3.01 42.24 6.61
C PHE A 38 -3.83 41.41 7.60
N GLN A 39 -4.81 40.64 7.11
CA GLN A 39 -5.55 39.74 7.97
C GLN A 39 -4.60 38.72 8.59
N ARG A 40 -4.69 38.56 9.92
CA ARG A 40 -3.97 37.49 10.60
C ARG A 40 -4.69 36.18 10.40
N VAL A 41 -3.96 35.21 9.84
CA VAL A 41 -4.47 33.86 9.56
C VAL A 41 -3.61 32.85 10.33
N PRO A 42 -4.22 31.75 10.82
CA PRO A 42 -3.47 30.69 11.45
C PRO A 42 -2.58 30.00 10.43
N CYS A 43 -1.37 29.64 10.85
CA CYS A 43 -0.49 28.77 10.07
C CYS A 43 -1.20 27.42 9.81
N PRO A 44 -1.22 26.93 8.54
CA PRO A 44 -1.88 25.67 8.20
C PRO A 44 -1.12 24.44 8.69
N HIS A 45 0.16 24.59 9.08
CA HIS A 45 0.98 23.48 9.55
C HIS A 45 0.56 23.05 10.95
N GLN A 46 0.16 21.78 11.07
CA GLN A 46 -0.32 21.20 12.32
C GLN A 46 0.75 21.30 13.40
N GLY A 47 0.38 21.82 14.57
CA GLY A 47 1.28 22.05 15.70
C GLY A 47 1.90 23.44 15.77
N CYS A 48 1.89 24.25 14.69
CA CYS A 48 2.46 25.59 14.75
C CYS A 48 1.62 26.59 15.55
N GLY A 49 0.31 26.68 15.25
CA GLY A 49 -0.63 27.58 15.95
C GLY A 49 -0.35 29.09 15.81
N SER A 50 0.67 29.50 15.05
CA SER A 50 1.03 30.92 14.90
C SER A 50 0.01 31.68 14.06
N LEU A 51 -0.28 32.93 14.46
CA LEU A 51 -1.12 33.87 13.70
C LEU A 51 -0.22 34.84 12.94
N VAL A 52 -0.13 34.68 11.62
CA VAL A 52 0.72 35.50 10.75
C VAL A 52 -0.12 36.33 9.77
N PRO A 53 0.34 37.52 9.36
CA PRO A 53 -0.30 38.24 8.27
C PRO A 53 -0.36 37.37 7.01
N ARG A 54 -1.47 37.42 6.29
CA ARG A 54 -1.65 36.64 5.05
C ARG A 54 -0.53 36.89 4.04
N SER A 55 -0.02 38.12 3.93
CA SER A 55 1.13 38.45 3.08
C SER A 55 2.43 37.77 3.48
N ALA A 56 2.60 37.44 4.76
CA ALA A 56 3.81 36.82 5.30
C ALA A 56 3.68 35.30 5.48
N LEU A 57 2.52 34.71 5.16
CA LEU A 57 2.25 33.30 5.36
C LEU A 57 3.21 32.40 4.57
N GLU A 58 3.52 32.77 3.33
CA GLU A 58 4.45 32.00 2.47
C GLU A 58 5.87 31.99 3.06
N VAL A 59 6.37 33.17 3.46
CA VAL A 59 7.69 33.31 4.09
C VAL A 59 7.76 32.56 5.41
N HIS A 60 6.68 32.61 6.21
CA HIS A 60 6.57 31.82 7.43
C HIS A 60 6.61 30.32 7.12
N SER A 61 5.85 29.85 6.13
CA SER A 61 5.79 28.43 5.73
C SER A 61 7.18 27.88 5.39
N GLN A 62 8.00 28.68 4.68
CA GLN A 62 9.38 28.33 4.31
C GLN A 62 10.34 28.17 5.50
N HIS A 63 9.99 28.68 6.67
CA HIS A 63 10.82 28.60 7.88
C HIS A 63 10.08 27.97 9.07
N CYS A 64 8.87 27.47 8.84
CA CYS A 64 8.05 26.91 9.88
C CYS A 64 8.67 25.59 10.34
N GLN A 65 8.96 25.48 11.64
CA GLN A 65 9.52 24.26 12.24
C GLN A 65 8.57 23.05 12.14
N HIS A 66 7.26 23.33 12.01
CA HIS A 66 6.22 22.32 11.85
C HIS A 66 5.91 22.02 10.36
N TRP A 67 6.64 22.64 9.43
CA TRP A 67 6.49 22.31 8.01
C TRP A 67 6.86 20.85 7.79
N SER A 68 5.96 20.13 7.15
CA SER A 68 6.23 18.80 6.65
C SER A 68 5.47 18.54 5.36
N GLN A 69 6.07 17.75 4.48
CA GLN A 69 5.47 17.38 3.21
C GLN A 69 5.98 16.01 2.78
N LEU A 70 5.13 15.19 2.18
CA LEU A 70 5.60 13.99 1.49
C LEU A 70 6.54 14.39 0.35
N CYS A 71 7.56 13.57 0.12
CA CYS A 71 8.50 13.79 -0.96
C CYS A 71 7.75 13.97 -2.29
N PRO A 72 7.96 15.09 -3.01
CA PRO A 72 7.22 15.39 -4.24
C PRO A 72 7.49 14.39 -5.37
N MET A 73 8.54 13.57 -5.23
CA MET A 73 8.88 12.50 -6.17
C MET A 73 8.19 11.17 -5.86
N GLY A 74 7.33 11.12 -4.85
CA GLY A 74 6.49 9.96 -4.60
C GLY A 74 7.19 8.77 -3.92
N CYS A 75 8.37 8.96 -3.32
CA CYS A 75 9.00 7.89 -2.54
C CYS A 75 8.33 7.64 -1.18
N GLY A 76 7.34 8.45 -0.79
CA GLY A 76 6.58 8.31 0.46
C GLY A 76 7.31 8.76 1.72
N THR A 77 8.54 9.27 1.61
CA THR A 77 9.28 9.84 2.77
C THR A 77 8.66 11.17 3.18
N LEU A 78 8.36 11.34 4.47
CA LEU A 78 7.95 12.63 5.02
C LEU A 78 9.17 13.53 5.21
N LEU A 79 9.20 14.64 4.47
CA LEU A 79 10.23 15.66 4.55
C LEU A 79 9.83 16.71 5.59
N THR A 80 10.81 17.13 6.38
CA THR A 80 10.73 18.24 7.33
C THR A 80 11.79 19.27 6.94
N GLN A 81 11.78 20.46 7.55
CA GLN A 81 12.81 21.47 7.27
C GLN A 81 14.24 20.96 7.46
N ALA A 82 14.45 20.09 8.46
CA ALA A 82 15.76 19.51 8.73
C ALA A 82 16.16 18.44 7.68
N THR A 83 15.19 17.66 7.18
CA THR A 83 15.47 16.48 6.34
C THR A 83 15.38 16.75 4.85
N GLN A 84 14.60 17.75 4.42
CA GLN A 84 14.43 18.13 3.02
C GLN A 84 15.75 18.38 2.26
N PRO A 85 16.71 19.20 2.76
CA PRO A 85 17.91 19.51 1.99
C PRO A 85 18.85 18.32 1.82
N GLN A 86 18.75 17.31 2.68
CA GLN A 86 19.60 16.12 2.66
C GLN A 86 18.91 14.94 1.96
N HIS A 87 17.64 15.07 1.59
CA HIS A 87 16.87 13.99 0.99
C HIS A 87 17.27 13.75 -0.46
N ASN A 88 17.77 12.55 -0.74
CA ASN A 88 18.01 12.06 -2.09
C ASN A 88 17.02 10.94 -2.42
N CYS A 89 15.94 11.28 -3.14
CA CYS A 89 14.85 10.37 -3.48
C CYS A 89 15.36 9.11 -4.21
N PHE A 90 16.23 9.29 -5.20
CA PHE A 90 16.77 8.20 -6.00
C PHE A 90 17.57 7.20 -5.15
N ARG A 91 18.46 7.70 -4.28
CA ARG A 91 19.24 6.86 -3.38
C ARG A 91 18.34 6.08 -2.42
N TRP A 92 17.35 6.74 -1.83
CA TRP A 92 16.41 6.08 -0.92
C TRP A 92 15.63 4.97 -1.62
N LEU A 93 15.06 5.26 -2.80
CA LEU A 93 14.30 4.29 -3.59
C LEU A 93 15.16 3.09 -4.00
N ARG A 94 16.38 3.34 -4.46
CA ARG A 94 17.31 2.28 -4.83
C ARG A 94 17.60 1.35 -3.65
N GLN A 95 17.92 1.93 -2.48
CA GLN A 95 18.19 1.15 -1.27
C GLN A 95 16.95 0.35 -0.84
N HIS A 96 15.76 0.94 -0.91
CA HIS A 96 14.51 0.26 -0.56
C HIS A 96 14.25 -0.94 -1.49
N VAL A 97 14.41 -0.77 -2.80
CA VAL A 97 14.24 -1.84 -3.78
C VAL A 97 15.29 -2.94 -3.59
N GLU A 98 16.55 -2.59 -3.33
CA GLU A 98 17.61 -3.55 -3.06
C GLU A 98 17.33 -4.36 -1.79
N ALA A 99 16.94 -3.72 -0.70
CA ALA A 99 16.58 -4.37 0.56
C ALA A 99 15.38 -5.31 0.39
N GLN A 100 14.33 -4.86 -0.32
CA GLN A 100 13.15 -5.68 -0.60
C GLN A 100 13.51 -6.91 -1.45
N ARG A 101 14.33 -6.74 -2.49
CA ARG A 101 14.83 -7.85 -3.31
C ARG A 101 15.63 -8.85 -2.49
N GLN A 102 16.48 -8.39 -1.58
CA GLN A 102 17.25 -9.27 -0.69
C GLN A 102 16.34 -10.07 0.24
N SER A 103 15.34 -9.41 0.85
CA SER A 103 14.33 -10.07 1.68
C SER A 103 13.58 -11.17 0.92
N HIS A 104 13.09 -10.86 -0.29
CA HIS A 104 12.38 -11.83 -1.12
C HIS A 104 13.29 -13.02 -1.50
N ARG A 105 14.57 -12.78 -1.82
CA ARG A 105 15.55 -13.84 -2.12
C ARG A 105 15.79 -14.74 -0.90
N ALA A 106 15.92 -14.16 0.29
CA ALA A 106 16.12 -14.90 1.53
C ALA A 106 14.91 -15.82 1.80
N ILE A 107 13.69 -15.28 1.72
CA ILE A 107 12.44 -16.05 1.87
C ILE A 107 12.37 -17.19 0.85
N ALA A 108 12.60 -16.89 -0.43
CA ALA A 108 12.57 -17.90 -1.48
C ALA A 108 13.61 -19.01 -1.24
N SER A 109 14.81 -18.67 -0.77
CA SER A 109 15.84 -19.65 -0.44
C SER A 109 15.44 -20.56 0.74
N ALA A 110 14.80 -19.99 1.77
CA ALA A 110 14.31 -20.73 2.92
C ALA A 110 13.17 -21.69 2.54
N LEU A 111 12.25 -21.22 1.68
CA LEU A 111 11.17 -22.06 1.13
C LEU A 111 11.71 -23.21 0.30
N ARG A 112 12.68 -22.97 -0.60
CA ARG A 112 13.33 -24.04 -1.37
C ARG A 112 13.99 -25.09 -0.49
N ARG A 113 14.69 -24.68 0.58
CA ARG A 113 15.30 -25.61 1.55
C ARG A 113 14.27 -26.44 2.31
N LYS A 114 13.15 -25.83 2.72
CA LYS A 114 12.04 -26.55 3.37
C LYS A 114 11.43 -27.57 2.42
N MET A 115 11.19 -27.19 1.16
CA MET A 115 10.66 -28.08 0.15
C MET A 115 11.61 -29.25 -0.15
N GLY A 116 12.92 -29.00 -0.22
CA GLY A 116 13.90 -30.07 -0.37
C GLY A 116 13.86 -31.09 0.77
N ARG A 117 13.83 -30.63 2.04
CA ARG A 117 13.69 -31.52 3.21
C ARG A 117 12.39 -32.33 3.17
N MET A 118 11.30 -31.69 2.76
CA MET A 118 10.00 -32.36 2.62
C MET A 118 10.06 -33.44 1.53
N GLN A 119 10.64 -33.15 0.37
CA GLN A 119 10.81 -34.13 -0.71
C GLN A 119 11.66 -35.32 -0.26
N THR A 120 12.79 -35.09 0.42
CA THR A 120 13.64 -36.17 0.97
C THR A 120 12.91 -37.00 2.02
N ALA A 121 12.14 -36.36 2.91
CA ALA A 121 11.34 -37.08 3.89
C ALA A 121 10.26 -37.94 3.20
N MET A 122 9.60 -37.39 2.17
CA MET A 122 8.59 -38.12 1.40
C MET A 122 9.18 -39.32 0.66
N THR A 123 10.37 -39.21 0.07
CA THR A 123 11.01 -40.37 -0.59
C THR A 123 11.39 -41.45 0.41
N HIS A 124 11.85 -41.07 1.61
CA HIS A 124 12.13 -42.02 2.68
C HIS A 124 10.86 -42.75 3.15
N VAL A 125 9.77 -42.02 3.40
CA VAL A 125 8.49 -42.61 3.79
C VAL A 125 7.97 -43.54 2.71
N ARG A 126 8.00 -43.13 1.43
CA ARG A 126 7.59 -44.00 0.30
C ARG A 126 8.40 -45.29 0.25
N ARG A 127 9.72 -45.22 0.44
CA ARG A 127 10.58 -46.42 0.48
C ARG A 127 10.24 -47.32 1.67
N GLN A 128 10.02 -46.76 2.85
CA GLN A 128 9.63 -47.55 4.02
C GLN A 128 8.29 -48.24 3.82
N VAL A 129 7.31 -47.55 3.24
CA VAL A 129 6.00 -48.14 2.91
C VAL A 129 6.18 -49.30 1.93
N ALA A 130 6.96 -49.13 0.86
CA ALA A 130 7.22 -50.20 -0.10
C ALA A 130 7.85 -51.44 0.56
N LEU A 131 8.85 -51.25 1.43
CA LEU A 131 9.47 -52.36 2.17
C LEU A 131 8.50 -53.07 3.12
N ILE A 132 7.59 -52.32 3.76
CA ILE A 132 6.56 -52.89 4.62
C ILE A 132 5.59 -53.73 3.79
N CYS A 133 5.12 -53.23 2.64
CA CYS A 133 4.25 -53.99 1.73
C CYS A 133 4.90 -55.32 1.31
N GLU A 134 6.15 -55.28 0.84
CA GLU A 134 6.91 -56.47 0.45
C GLU A 134 7.08 -57.47 1.61
N SER A 135 7.31 -56.98 2.84
CA SER A 135 7.42 -57.83 4.03
C SER A 135 6.09 -58.49 4.42
N LEU A 136 4.97 -57.83 4.15
CA LEU A 136 3.62 -58.35 4.44
C LEU A 136 3.13 -59.32 3.36
N GLU A 137 3.55 -59.15 2.10
CA GLU A 137 3.27 -60.09 1.00
C GLU A 137 3.89 -61.48 1.27
N VAL A 138 5.07 -61.54 1.89
CA VAL A 138 5.73 -62.79 2.31
C VAL A 138 4.98 -63.51 3.44
N MET A 139 4.10 -62.84 4.19
CA MET A 139 3.26 -63.47 5.22
C MET A 139 1.89 -63.96 4.70
N GLY A 140 1.60 -63.80 3.40
CA GLY A 140 0.31 -64.16 2.79
C GLY A 140 0.33 -65.43 1.94
N GLU A 141 1.48 -66.09 1.77
CA GLU A 141 1.63 -67.28 0.91
C GLU A 141 1.78 -68.61 1.70
N GLU A 142 1.68 -68.56 3.02
CA GLU A 142 1.58 -69.76 3.87
C GLU A 142 0.19 -69.83 4.52
N GLU A 143 -0.86 -70.03 3.73
CA GLU A 143 -2.08 -70.75 4.11
C GLU A 143 -3.11 -70.73 2.97
N ALA A 144 -3.69 -71.92 2.70
CA ALA A 144 -4.86 -72.22 1.87
C ALA A 144 -4.62 -72.78 0.45
N GLU A 145 -3.98 -73.96 0.35
CA GLU A 145 -4.54 -74.99 -0.53
C GLU A 145 -5.72 -75.65 0.20
N GLY A 146 -6.92 -75.13 -0.06
CA GLY A 146 -8.17 -75.61 0.52
C GLY A 146 -9.35 -75.15 -0.32
N GLU A 147 -9.70 -75.97 -1.32
CA GLU A 147 -11.00 -76.08 -1.99
C GLU A 147 -11.72 -74.78 -2.37
N GLU A 148 -11.54 -74.35 -3.63
CA GLU A 148 -12.42 -73.37 -4.25
C GLU A 148 -13.67 -74.06 -4.82
N GLY A 149 -14.77 -73.94 -4.09
CA GLY A 149 -16.13 -74.08 -4.62
C GLY A 149 -16.73 -72.71 -4.89
N GLY A 150 -17.14 -72.49 -6.15
CA GLY A 150 -18.33 -71.69 -6.46
C GLY A 150 -18.22 -70.18 -6.70
N GLU A 151 -18.49 -69.82 -7.96
CA GLU A 151 -19.33 -68.69 -8.42
C GLU A 151 -18.75 -67.26 -8.57
N VAL A 152 -18.38 -66.96 -9.83
CA VAL A 152 -18.82 -65.86 -10.72
C VAL A 152 -19.26 -64.52 -10.10
N TYR A 153 -18.59 -63.43 -10.52
CA TYR A 153 -19.22 -62.15 -10.88
C TYR A 153 -18.29 -61.30 -11.78
N GLU A 154 -18.71 -61.08 -13.03
CA GLU A 154 -18.13 -60.11 -13.97
C GLU A 154 -18.61 -58.67 -13.67
N GLY A 155 -17.70 -57.69 -13.74
CA GLY A 155 -18.04 -56.27 -13.57
C GLY A 155 -17.10 -55.32 -14.34
N TYR A 156 -17.56 -54.92 -15.53
CA TYR A 156 -17.02 -53.98 -16.51
C TYR A 156 -16.58 -52.60 -15.99
N GLY A 157 -15.67 -51.94 -16.73
CA GLY A 157 -15.63 -50.46 -16.75
C GLY A 157 -14.36 -49.81 -17.29
N GLU A 158 -14.28 -49.63 -18.61
CA GLU A 158 -13.30 -48.80 -19.32
C GLU A 158 -13.45 -47.30 -18.99
N GLY A 159 -12.38 -46.52 -19.21
CA GLY A 159 -12.43 -45.07 -19.14
C GLY A 159 -11.10 -44.37 -19.46
N GLU A 160 -10.63 -44.48 -20.71
CA GLU A 160 -9.68 -43.52 -21.28
C GLU A 160 -10.35 -42.14 -21.44
N THR A 161 -9.68 -41.05 -21.05
CA THR A 161 -9.79 -39.78 -21.78
C THR A 161 -8.46 -39.04 -21.74
N THR A 162 -7.87 -38.91 -22.91
CA THR A 162 -6.85 -37.93 -23.29
C THR A 162 -7.44 -36.51 -23.21
N GLY A 163 -6.59 -35.54 -22.86
CA GLY A 163 -6.99 -34.13 -22.80
C GLY A 163 -5.76 -33.22 -22.93
N GLU A 164 -5.36 -32.98 -24.18
CA GLU A 164 -4.47 -31.88 -24.54
C GLU A 164 -5.13 -30.54 -24.23
N SER A 165 -4.36 -29.56 -23.77
CA SER A 165 -4.78 -28.15 -23.77
C SER A 165 -3.57 -27.25 -23.94
N ASN A 166 -3.38 -26.83 -25.18
CA ASN A 166 -2.64 -25.64 -25.55
C ASN A 166 -3.35 -24.40 -24.99
N THR A 167 -2.62 -23.46 -24.40
CA THR A 167 -3.11 -22.08 -24.28
C THR A 167 -2.02 -21.07 -24.60
N SER A 168 -2.42 -20.20 -25.51
CA SER A 168 -1.71 -19.17 -26.22
C SER A 168 -1.36 -17.96 -25.36
N SER A 169 -0.39 -17.22 -25.88
CA SER A 169 0.04 -15.85 -25.59
C SER A 169 -1.10 -14.86 -25.29
N SER A 170 -0.82 -13.89 -24.42
CA SER A 170 -1.28 -12.51 -24.63
C SER A 170 -0.37 -11.51 -23.93
N SER A 171 -0.02 -10.50 -24.69
CA SER A 171 0.72 -9.29 -24.35
C SER A 171 -0.24 -8.17 -23.89
N SER A 172 0.36 -7.18 -23.22
CA SER A 172 0.06 -5.73 -23.31
C SER A 172 -0.61 -5.05 -22.11
N SER A 173 0.17 -4.10 -21.57
CA SER A 173 -0.18 -2.71 -21.23
C SER A 173 -1.10 -2.40 -20.04
N SER A 174 -0.60 -1.61 -19.09
CA SER A 174 -0.73 -0.14 -19.06
C SER A 174 0.01 0.45 -17.85
#